data_AF-A0A924L2N4-F1
#
_entry.id   AF-A0A924L2N4-F1
#
_cell.length_a   1.000
_cell.length_b   1.000
_cell.length_c   1.000
_cell.angle_alpha   90.00
_cell.angle_beta   90.00
_cell.angle_gamma   90.00
#
_symmetry.space_group_name_H-M   'P 1'
#
loop_
_entity.id
_entity.type
_entity.pdbx_description
1 polymer ?
#
loop_
_entity_poly.entity_id
_entity_poly.type
_entity_poly.pdbx_seq_one_letter_code
_entity_poly.pdbx_strand_id
1 'polypeptide(L)'
;MGGTSLALQLNHRNSIDIDLFTQSDFDDNAIIEVLQKNYKTEEVFRRKNTIITLLDNVKTDFIKHDYPLINAPITEEGITYLGKEDIAAMKLHAIIQSGKRLKDFIDIYFLLQYFTMDQLIAFFVKKYSYSNSLIALKAVTYFDDIDENIDPPKLLQPLPLAVIKKRILPAAQKPHITF
;
A
#
# COMPACT_ATOMS: atom_id res chain seq x y z
N MET A 1 -4.87 -4.99 4.42
CA MET A 1 -3.49 -4.56 4.09
C MET A 1 -3.52 -3.17 3.45
N GLY A 2 -2.46 -2.76 2.73
CA GLY A 2 -2.53 -1.62 1.81
C GLY A 2 -2.65 -0.26 2.49
N GLY A 3 -3.25 0.70 1.77
CA GLY A 3 -3.36 2.09 2.22
C GLY A 3 -4.25 2.26 3.45
N THR A 4 -5.30 1.46 3.56
CA THR A 4 -6.28 1.53 4.66
C THR A 4 -5.70 1.04 5.97
N SER A 5 -4.95 -0.07 5.93
CA SER A 5 -4.20 -0.54 7.10
C SER A 5 -3.21 0.50 7.62
N LEU A 6 -2.50 1.21 6.73
CA LEU A 6 -1.54 2.23 7.15
C LEU A 6 -2.23 3.48 7.69
N ALA A 7 -3.32 3.90 7.04
CA ALA A 7 -4.14 5.01 7.50
C ALA A 7 -4.69 4.78 8.91
N LEU A 8 -5.14 3.57 9.23
CA LEU A 8 -5.57 3.20 10.58
C LEU A 8 -4.41 3.28 11.59
N GLN A 9 -3.22 2.79 11.22
CA GLN A 9 -2.06 2.76 12.12
C GLN A 9 -1.41 4.12 12.37
N LEU A 10 -1.46 5.03 11.39
CA LEU A 10 -0.75 6.32 11.44
C LEU A 10 -1.69 7.52 11.57
N ASN A 11 -2.97 7.34 11.29
CA ASN A 11 -3.97 8.40 11.28
C ASN A 11 -3.54 9.64 10.46
N HIS A 12 -2.89 9.43 9.30
CA HIS A 12 -2.32 10.51 8.50
C HIS A 12 -3.20 10.95 7.31
N ARG A 13 -4.13 10.09 6.90
CA ARG A 13 -5.12 10.35 5.84
C ARG A 13 -6.33 9.44 5.98
N ASN A 14 -7.44 9.82 5.38
CA ASN A 14 -8.57 8.91 5.23
C ASN A 14 -8.28 7.89 4.11
N SER A 15 -8.81 6.68 4.27
CA SER A 15 -8.79 5.64 3.25
C SER A 15 -10.16 4.96 3.24
N ILE A 16 -10.79 4.90 2.08
CA ILE A 16 -12.18 4.45 1.91
C ILE A 16 -12.22 3.03 1.34
N ASP A 17 -11.18 2.62 0.63
CA ASP A 17 -11.07 1.29 0.03
C ASP A 17 -10.75 0.22 1.07
N ILE A 18 -11.14 -1.03 0.81
CA ILE A 18 -10.77 -2.18 1.63
C ILE A 18 -9.92 -3.13 0.78
N ASP A 19 -8.65 -3.30 1.15
CA ASP A 19 -7.73 -4.25 0.51
C ASP A 19 -7.57 -5.50 1.40
N LEU A 20 -8.19 -6.62 0.99
CA LEU A 20 -8.08 -7.93 1.62
C LEU A 20 -7.15 -8.84 0.82
N PHE A 21 -6.39 -9.67 1.52
CA PHE A 21 -5.44 -10.58 0.88
C PHE A 21 -5.22 -11.86 1.64
N THR A 22 -4.65 -12.82 0.92
CA THR A 22 -4.21 -14.10 1.46
C THR A 22 -2.97 -14.57 0.70
N GLN A 23 -2.16 -15.43 1.32
CA GLN A 23 -1.05 -16.12 0.64
C GLN A 23 -1.54 -17.40 -0.06
N SER A 24 -2.72 -17.90 0.29
CA SER A 24 -3.29 -19.13 -0.27
C SER A 24 -4.19 -18.85 -1.46
N ASP A 25 -4.39 -19.86 -2.31
CA ASP A 25 -5.48 -19.81 -3.27
C ASP A 25 -6.82 -19.75 -2.54
N PHE A 26 -7.79 -19.09 -3.17
CA PHE A 26 -9.17 -19.08 -2.71
C PHE A 26 -10.14 -19.47 -3.83
N ASP A 27 -11.34 -19.87 -3.44
CA ASP A 27 -12.43 -20.11 -4.37
C ASP A 27 -13.14 -18.79 -4.65
N ASP A 28 -12.88 -18.25 -5.84
CA ASP A 28 -13.45 -16.97 -6.25
C ASP A 28 -14.99 -17.02 -6.32
N ASN A 29 -15.59 -18.19 -6.64
CA ASN A 29 -17.06 -18.32 -6.74
C ASN A 29 -17.67 -18.29 -5.34
N ALA A 30 -17.10 -19.06 -4.42
CA ALA A 30 -17.59 -19.13 -3.05
C ALA A 30 -17.53 -17.76 -2.35
N ILE A 31 -16.47 -16.96 -2.59
CA ILE A 31 -16.41 -15.60 -2.06
C ILE A 31 -17.53 -14.74 -2.65
N ILE A 32 -17.71 -14.70 -3.97
CA ILE A 32 -18.76 -13.90 -4.61
C ILE A 32 -20.15 -14.28 -4.11
N GLU A 33 -20.45 -15.57 -3.97
CA GLU A 33 -21.74 -16.04 -3.44
C GLU A 33 -22.00 -15.52 -2.02
N VAL A 34 -20.98 -15.58 -1.15
CA VAL A 34 -21.08 -15.03 0.22
C VAL A 34 -21.28 -13.52 0.18
N LEU A 35 -20.56 -12.79 -0.68
CA LEU A 35 -20.69 -11.34 -0.77
C LEU A 35 -22.09 -10.93 -1.24
N GLN A 36 -22.59 -11.54 -2.32
CA GLN A 36 -23.92 -11.27 -2.87
C GLN A 36 -25.06 -11.61 -1.90
N LYS A 37 -24.85 -12.62 -1.03
CA LYS A 37 -25.83 -12.98 -0.01
C LYS A 37 -25.95 -11.95 1.12
N ASN A 38 -24.86 -11.25 1.45
CA ASN A 38 -24.78 -10.41 2.64
C ASN A 38 -24.75 -8.90 2.34
N TYR A 39 -24.34 -8.51 1.13
CA TYR A 39 -24.11 -7.12 0.74
C TYR A 39 -24.65 -6.82 -0.66
N LYS A 40 -24.98 -5.56 -0.94
CA LYS A 40 -25.20 -5.13 -2.33
C LYS A 40 -23.85 -5.18 -3.05
N THR A 41 -23.67 -6.20 -3.89
CA THR A 41 -22.39 -6.50 -4.53
C THR A 41 -22.45 -6.15 -6.02
N GLU A 42 -21.55 -5.30 -6.47
CA GLU A 42 -21.26 -5.07 -7.88
C GLU A 42 -19.86 -5.63 -8.18
N GLU A 43 -19.79 -6.61 -9.08
CA GLU A 43 -18.52 -7.17 -9.54
C GLU A 43 -17.91 -6.24 -10.59
N VAL A 44 -16.73 -5.70 -10.31
CA VAL A 44 -16.00 -4.82 -11.23
C VAL A 44 -15.02 -5.62 -12.09
N PHE A 45 -14.32 -6.57 -11.47
CA PHE A 45 -13.37 -7.44 -12.15
C PHE A 45 -13.19 -8.74 -11.38
N ARG A 46 -13.05 -9.84 -12.11
CA ARG A 46 -12.81 -11.15 -11.54
C ARG A 46 -11.87 -12.00 -12.39
N ARG A 47 -10.88 -12.57 -11.73
CA ARG A 47 -9.93 -13.56 -12.27
C ARG A 47 -9.56 -14.52 -11.13
N LYS A 48 -9.00 -15.68 -11.46
CA LYS A 48 -8.50 -16.63 -10.45
C LYS A 48 -7.64 -15.91 -9.40
N ASN A 49 -8.05 -16.00 -8.14
CA ASN A 49 -7.45 -15.37 -6.97
C ASN A 49 -7.41 -13.82 -6.98
N THR A 50 -8.30 -13.17 -7.72
CA THR A 50 -8.41 -11.70 -7.77
C THR A 50 -9.86 -11.29 -8.02
N ILE A 51 -10.46 -10.65 -7.03
CA ILE A 51 -11.82 -10.10 -7.10
C ILE A 51 -11.73 -8.61 -6.76
N ILE A 52 -12.31 -7.76 -7.61
CA ILE A 52 -12.52 -6.34 -7.35
C ILE A 52 -14.02 -6.11 -7.38
N THR A 53 -14.56 -5.60 -6.28
CA THR A 53 -16.00 -5.41 -6.09
C THR A 53 -16.31 -4.05 -5.49
N LEU A 54 -17.54 -3.58 -5.68
CA LEU A 54 -18.15 -2.58 -4.81
C LEU A 54 -19.16 -3.28 -3.90
N LEU A 55 -18.91 -3.25 -2.60
CA LEU A 55 -19.80 -3.77 -1.57
C LEU A 55 -20.46 -2.58 -0.89
N ASP A 56 -21.77 -2.41 -1.08
CA ASP A 56 -22.53 -1.25 -0.59
C ASP A 56 -21.87 0.10 -0.98
N ASN A 57 -21.34 0.16 -2.21
CA ASN A 57 -20.57 1.28 -2.78
C ASN A 57 -19.16 1.50 -2.18
N VAL A 58 -18.66 0.57 -1.37
CA VAL A 58 -17.27 0.57 -0.87
C VAL A 58 -16.42 -0.36 -1.74
N LYS A 59 -15.36 0.19 -2.34
CA LYS A 59 -14.42 -0.61 -3.12
C LYS A 59 -13.72 -1.62 -2.23
N THR A 60 -13.86 -2.90 -2.56
CA THR A 60 -13.29 -4.02 -1.81
C THR A 60 -12.58 -4.97 -2.76
N ASP A 61 -11.28 -5.11 -2.54
CA ASP A 61 -10.38 -5.93 -3.35
C ASP A 61 -9.99 -7.19 -2.55
N PHE A 62 -10.14 -8.37 -3.13
CA PHE A 62 -9.68 -9.65 -2.58
C PHE A 62 -8.59 -10.19 -3.51
N ILE A 63 -7.36 -10.27 -3.02
CA ILE A 63 -6.20 -10.57 -3.86
C ILE A 63 -5.33 -11.64 -3.20
N LYS A 64 -4.94 -12.68 -3.94
CA LYS A 64 -3.84 -13.54 -3.49
C LYS A 64 -2.54 -12.76 -3.64
N HIS A 65 -1.90 -12.48 -2.51
CA HIS A 65 -0.59 -11.84 -2.43
C HIS A 65 0.40 -12.83 -1.84
N ASP A 66 0.84 -13.77 -2.68
CA ASP A 66 1.72 -14.88 -2.31
C ASP A 66 3.19 -14.45 -2.28
N TYR A 67 3.46 -13.50 -1.40
CA TYR A 67 4.80 -13.04 -1.05
C TYR A 67 5.06 -13.30 0.42
N PRO A 68 6.31 -13.55 0.83
CA PRO A 68 6.65 -13.73 2.23
C PRO A 68 6.21 -12.52 3.05
N LEU A 69 5.80 -12.78 4.29
CA LEU A 69 5.54 -11.75 5.27
C LEU A 69 6.86 -11.34 5.92
N ILE A 70 7.05 -10.04 6.14
CA ILE A 70 8.24 -9.53 6.82
C ILE A 70 8.13 -9.82 8.32
N ASN A 71 6.95 -9.57 8.87
CA ASN A 71 6.54 -9.83 10.25
C ASN A 71 5.19 -10.55 10.28
N ALA A 72 4.86 -11.17 11.42
CA ALA A 72 3.52 -11.73 11.62
C ALA A 72 2.45 -10.62 11.54
N PRO A 73 1.26 -10.90 10.97
CA PRO A 73 0.15 -9.95 11.00
C PRO A 73 -0.26 -9.60 12.43
N ILE A 74 -0.76 -8.39 12.60
CA ILE A 74 -1.25 -7.85 13.87
C ILE A 74 -2.77 -8.04 13.88
N THR A 75 -3.32 -8.51 15.00
CA THR A 75 -4.77 -8.62 15.21
C THR A 75 -5.18 -7.75 16.39
N GLU A 76 -6.02 -6.76 16.13
CA GLU A 76 -6.58 -5.85 17.14
C GLU A 76 -8.09 -5.72 16.90
N GLU A 77 -8.88 -5.80 17.97
CA GLU A 77 -10.35 -5.68 17.91
C GLU A 77 -11.03 -6.59 16.88
N GLY A 78 -10.45 -7.77 16.62
CA GLY A 78 -10.96 -8.74 15.64
C GLY A 78 -10.59 -8.42 14.18
N ILE A 79 -9.80 -7.37 13.93
CA ILE A 79 -9.30 -7.01 12.60
C ILE A 79 -7.83 -7.41 12.50
N THR A 80 -7.49 -8.17 11.45
CA THR A 80 -6.11 -8.58 11.16
C THR A 80 -5.53 -7.74 10.02
N TYR A 81 -4.34 -7.18 10.24
CA TYR A 81 -3.66 -6.33 9.27
C TYR A 81 -2.14 -6.49 9.31
N LEU A 82 -1.46 -5.97 8.28
CA LEU A 82 -0.01 -6.08 8.14
C LEU A 82 0.71 -5.00 8.96
N GLY A 83 1.90 -5.34 9.46
CA GLY A 83 2.81 -4.37 10.06
C GLY A 83 3.30 -3.31 9.07
N LYS A 84 3.88 -2.24 9.59
CA LYS A 84 4.34 -1.08 8.78
C LYS A 84 5.46 -1.47 7.81
N GLU A 85 6.28 -2.45 8.16
CA GLU A 85 7.39 -2.95 7.35
C GLU A 85 6.87 -3.62 6.07
N ASP A 86 5.87 -4.50 6.19
CA ASP A 86 5.22 -5.14 5.05
C ASP A 86 4.54 -4.09 4.16
N ILE A 87 3.83 -3.13 4.77
CA ILE A 87 3.16 -2.08 4.00
C ILE A 87 4.18 -1.16 3.30
N ALA A 88 5.29 -0.83 3.95
CA ALA A 88 6.38 -0.06 3.36
C ALA A 88 6.94 -0.73 2.09
N ALA A 89 7.23 -2.03 2.19
CA ALA A 89 7.66 -2.82 1.04
C ALA A 89 6.62 -2.77 -0.10
N MET A 90 5.34 -2.95 0.23
CA MET A 90 4.26 -2.90 -0.76
C MET A 90 4.11 -1.52 -1.40
N LYS A 91 4.35 -0.44 -0.67
CA LYS A 91 4.29 0.94 -1.19
C LYS A 91 5.43 1.23 -2.16
N LEU A 92 6.66 0.82 -1.84
CA LEU A 92 7.76 0.89 -2.79
C LEU A 92 7.46 0.09 -4.06
N HIS A 93 6.94 -1.14 -3.92
CA HIS A 93 6.56 -1.96 -5.07
C HIS A 93 5.47 -1.30 -5.94
N ALA A 94 4.48 -0.66 -5.33
CA ALA A 94 3.45 0.11 -6.04
C ALA A 94 4.03 1.30 -6.81
N ILE A 95 4.96 2.05 -6.22
CA ILE A 95 5.65 3.17 -6.88
C ILE A 95 6.48 2.65 -8.06
N ILE A 96 7.20 1.53 -7.90
CA ILE A 96 7.99 0.92 -8.98
C ILE A 96 7.12 0.52 -10.17
N GLN A 97 5.91 0.02 -9.93
CA GLN A 97 5.02 -0.42 -11.03
C GLN A 97 4.39 0.73 -11.80
N SER A 98 4.04 1.84 -11.14
CA SER A 98 3.31 2.93 -11.78
C SER A 98 3.86 4.32 -11.51
N GLY A 99 4.25 4.64 -10.27
CA GLY A 99 4.75 5.97 -9.91
C GLY A 99 3.73 7.12 -10.00
N LYS A 100 2.48 6.88 -10.42
CA LYS A 100 1.50 7.94 -10.71
C LYS A 100 0.71 8.43 -9.50
N ARG A 101 0.47 7.56 -8.52
CA ARG A 101 -0.45 7.84 -7.41
C ARG A 101 0.26 8.62 -6.31
N LEU A 102 -0.14 9.88 -6.09
CA LEU A 102 0.40 10.72 -5.02
C LEU A 102 0.30 10.07 -3.63
N LYS A 103 -0.77 9.30 -3.37
CA LYS A 103 -0.99 8.64 -2.07
C LYS A 103 0.13 7.67 -1.68
N ASP A 104 0.78 7.02 -2.66
CA ASP A 104 1.88 6.10 -2.37
C ASP A 104 3.12 6.86 -1.88
N PHE A 105 3.41 8.05 -2.42
CA PHE A 105 4.50 8.92 -1.94
C PHE A 105 4.19 9.56 -0.60
N ILE A 106 2.92 9.91 -0.34
CA ILE A 106 2.48 10.37 0.99
C ILE A 106 2.71 9.28 2.03
N ASP A 107 2.34 8.04 1.72
CA ASP A 107 2.55 6.92 2.63
C ASP A 107 4.05 6.72 2.92
N ILE A 108 4.94 6.83 1.92
CA ILE A 108 6.40 6.84 2.13
C ILE A 108 6.86 8.02 3.00
N TYR A 109 6.34 9.23 2.76
CA TYR A 109 6.67 10.42 3.57
C TYR A 109 6.38 10.24 5.06
N PHE A 110 5.29 9.56 5.41
CA PHE A 110 4.96 9.26 6.80
C PHE A 110 5.76 8.08 7.35
N LEU A 111 6.00 7.04 6.55
CA LEU A 111 6.83 5.90 6.93
C LEU A 111 8.27 6.29 7.26
N LEU A 112 8.81 7.34 6.62
CA LEU A 112 10.15 7.86 6.92
C LEU A 112 10.32 8.43 8.33
N GLN A 113 9.22 8.69 9.07
CA GLN A 113 9.27 9.07 10.49
C GLN A 113 9.58 7.88 11.41
N TYR A 114 9.40 6.65 10.92
CA TYR A 114 9.58 5.41 11.66
C TYR A 114 10.79 4.62 11.19
N PHE A 115 11.16 4.77 9.91
CA PHE A 115 12.20 3.98 9.28
C PHE A 115 13.11 4.86 8.42
N THR A 116 14.38 4.49 8.33
CA THR A 116 15.31 5.06 7.36
C THR A 116 14.99 4.55 5.95
N MET A 117 15.45 5.26 4.91
CA MET A 117 15.27 4.79 3.53
C MET A 117 15.94 3.42 3.30
N ASP A 118 17.09 3.16 3.92
CA ASP A 118 17.75 1.85 3.87
C ASP A 118 16.86 0.74 4.43
N GLN A 119 16.15 1.01 5.54
CA GLN A 119 15.20 0.05 6.11
C GLN A 119 14.01 -0.18 5.17
N LEU A 120 13.42 0.87 4.59
CA LEU A 120 12.33 0.72 3.62
C LEU A 120 12.76 -0.15 2.43
N ILE A 121 13.95 0.08 1.87
CA ILE A 121 14.52 -0.70 0.77
C ILE A 121 14.79 -2.15 1.21
N ALA A 122 15.33 -2.35 2.42
CA ALA A 122 15.58 -3.69 2.95
C ALA A 122 14.26 -4.49 3.11
N PHE A 123 13.18 -3.84 3.57
CA PHE A 123 11.85 -4.46 3.64
C PHE A 123 11.35 -4.86 2.25
N PHE A 124 11.50 -3.98 1.27
CA PHE A 124 11.16 -4.26 -0.12
C PHE A 124 11.92 -5.47 -0.67
N VAL A 125 13.25 -5.52 -0.51
CA VAL A 125 14.08 -6.63 -0.98
C VAL A 125 13.74 -7.94 -0.26
N LYS A 126 13.42 -7.89 1.04
CA LYS A 126 13.01 -9.07 1.82
C LYS A 126 11.67 -9.62 1.34
N LYS A 127 10.70 -8.76 1.00
CA LYS A 127 9.36 -9.18 0.56
C LYS A 127 9.32 -9.63 -0.90
N TYR A 128 10.01 -8.91 -1.77
CA TYR A 128 10.04 -9.13 -3.21
C TYR A 128 11.43 -9.62 -3.63
N SER A 129 11.72 -10.90 -3.32
CA SER A 129 12.96 -11.57 -3.69
C SER A 129 13.30 -11.30 -5.17
N TYR A 130 14.59 -11.10 -5.48
CA TYR A 130 15.11 -10.75 -6.81
C TYR A 130 14.86 -9.31 -7.28
N SER A 131 14.28 -8.45 -6.45
CA SER A 131 14.13 -7.04 -6.78
C SER A 131 15.43 -6.26 -6.58
N ASN A 132 15.79 -5.44 -7.57
CA ASN A 132 16.99 -4.59 -7.49
C ASN A 132 16.71 -3.37 -6.59
N SER A 133 17.47 -3.22 -5.52
CA SER A 133 17.37 -2.09 -4.57
C SER A 133 17.51 -0.73 -5.24
N LEU A 134 18.32 -0.62 -6.30
CA LEU A 134 18.48 0.61 -7.08
C LEU A 134 17.19 1.02 -7.81
N ILE A 135 16.35 0.06 -8.20
CA ILE A 135 15.07 0.36 -8.85
C ILE A 135 14.13 1.05 -7.85
N ALA A 136 14.08 0.56 -6.60
CA ALA A 136 13.28 1.18 -5.55
C ALA A 136 13.72 2.62 -5.27
N LEU A 137 15.04 2.85 -5.15
CA LEU A 137 15.59 4.19 -4.91
C LEU A 137 15.32 5.15 -6.07
N LYS A 138 15.46 4.70 -7.32
CA LYS A 138 15.13 5.49 -8.50
C LYS A 138 13.64 5.83 -8.55
N ALA A 139 12.77 4.83 -8.37
CA ALA A 139 11.34 5.02 -8.46
C ALA A 139 10.80 5.96 -7.36
N VAL A 140 11.26 5.83 -6.11
CA VAL A 140 10.80 6.67 -5.00
C VAL A 140 11.25 8.14 -5.12
N THR A 141 12.26 8.42 -5.96
CA THR A 141 12.76 9.77 -6.22
C THR A 141 12.28 10.38 -7.53
N TYR A 142 11.51 9.62 -8.32
CA TYR A 142 10.98 10.06 -9.60
C TYR A 142 9.54 10.55 -9.43
N PHE A 143 9.34 11.87 -9.46
CA PHE A 143 8.06 12.52 -9.18
C PHE A 143 7.34 13.03 -10.43
N ASP A 144 7.97 12.93 -11.60
CA ASP A 144 7.47 13.58 -12.82
C ASP A 144 6.22 12.88 -13.38
N ASP A 145 6.02 11.60 -13.05
CA ASP A 145 4.84 10.83 -13.44
C ASP A 145 3.64 11.00 -12.48
N ILE A 146 3.80 11.73 -11.37
CA ILE A 146 2.72 11.90 -10.40
C ILE A 146 1.58 12.70 -11.03
N ASP A 147 0.38 12.13 -10.98
CA ASP A 147 -0.86 12.79 -11.38
C ASP A 147 -1.76 12.94 -10.15
N GLU A 148 -1.95 14.18 -9.70
CA GLU A 148 -2.76 14.49 -8.52
C GLU A 148 -4.27 14.22 -8.71
N ASN A 149 -4.71 13.98 -9.96
CA ASN A 149 -6.10 13.65 -10.27
C ASN A 149 -6.38 12.14 -10.17
N ILE A 150 -5.33 11.30 -10.22
CA ILE A 150 -5.48 9.85 -10.10
C ILE A 150 -5.60 9.50 -8.62
N ASP A 151 -6.81 9.11 -8.21
CA ASP A 151 -7.10 8.60 -6.86
C ASP A 151 -6.64 9.58 -5.76
N PRO A 152 -7.23 10.80 -5.76
CA PRO A 152 -6.76 11.89 -4.93
C PRO A 152 -6.91 11.55 -3.43
N PRO A 153 -5.84 11.68 -2.63
CA PRO A 153 -5.87 11.32 -1.22
C PRO A 153 -6.70 12.34 -0.41
N LYS A 154 -7.56 11.84 0.47
CA LYS A 154 -8.26 12.67 1.47
C LYS A 154 -7.37 12.86 2.70
N LEU A 155 -6.52 13.88 2.67
CA LEU A 155 -5.62 14.21 3.78
C LEU A 155 -6.35 14.87 4.95
N LEU A 156 -5.88 14.64 6.18
CA LEU A 156 -6.37 15.35 7.37
C LEU A 156 -5.80 16.77 7.47
N GLN A 157 -4.62 16.99 6.92
CA GLN A 157 -3.96 18.30 6.83
C GLN A 157 -3.32 18.48 5.44
N PRO A 158 -3.26 19.71 4.91
CA PRO A 158 -2.61 19.96 3.63
C PRO A 158 -1.15 19.51 3.64
N LEU A 159 -0.76 18.70 2.66
CA LEU A 159 0.61 18.24 2.48
C LEU A 159 1.04 18.49 1.02
N PRO A 160 1.64 19.66 0.73
CA PRO A 160 2.07 19.99 -0.62
C PRO A 160 3.16 19.05 -1.12
N LEU A 161 3.15 18.74 -2.43
CA LEU A 161 4.16 17.89 -3.06
C LEU A 161 5.60 18.38 -2.81
N ALA A 162 5.82 19.69 -2.72
CA ALA A 162 7.12 20.27 -2.37
C ALA A 162 7.63 19.81 -0.98
N VAL A 163 6.75 19.67 0.00
CA VAL A 163 7.09 19.18 1.35
C VAL A 163 7.43 17.69 1.31
N ILE A 164 6.67 16.91 0.54
CA ILE A 164 6.92 15.48 0.32
C ILE A 164 8.31 15.28 -0.29
N LYS A 165 8.62 15.99 -1.39
CA LYS A 165 9.92 15.97 -2.07
C LYS A 165 11.06 16.35 -1.10
N LYS A 166 10.85 17.35 -0.25
CA LYS A 166 11.86 17.83 0.71
C LYS A 166 12.22 16.81 1.80
N ARG A 167 11.35 15.83 2.09
CA ARG A 167 11.70 14.70 2.98
C ARG A 167 12.29 13.51 2.21
N ILE A 168 11.66 13.12 1.10
CA ILE A 168 12.04 11.90 0.37
C ILE A 168 13.41 12.06 -0.31
N LEU A 169 13.70 13.20 -0.95
CA LEU A 169 14.97 13.39 -1.66
C LEU A 169 16.20 13.32 -0.74
N PRO A 170 16.26 14.03 0.40
CA PRO A 170 17.37 13.88 1.33
C PRO A 170 17.47 12.46 1.91
N ALA A 171 16.33 11.82 2.21
CA ALA A 171 16.32 10.44 2.68
C ALA A 171 16.89 9.46 1.64
N ALA A 172 16.63 9.67 0.36
CA ALA A 172 17.24 8.88 -0.70
C ALA A 172 18.75 9.12 -0.87
N GLN A 173 19.23 10.35 -0.62
CA GLN A 173 20.65 10.69 -0.71
C GLN A 173 21.46 10.23 0.51
N LYS A 174 20.83 10.20 1.69
CA LYS A 174 21.44 9.77 2.96
C LYS A 174 20.56 8.69 3.61
N PRO A 175 20.56 7.47 3.06
CA PRO A 175 19.52 6.49 3.35
C PRO A 175 19.62 5.83 4.73
N HIS A 176 20.71 6.07 5.45
CA HIS A 176 20.96 5.63 6.82
C HIS A 176 20.44 6.60 7.90
N ILE A 177 19.90 7.77 7.52
CA ILE A 177 19.45 8.81 8.46
C ILE A 177 17.90 8.81 8.54
N THR A 178 17.36 9.10 9.72
CA THR A 178 15.92 9.27 10.00
C THR A 178 15.47 10.73 9.82
N PHE A 179 14.22 10.96 9.39
CA PHE A 179 13.71 12.28 8.96
C PHE A 179 12.26 12.59 9.37
#